data_AF-A0A9E2I8V2-F1
#
_entry.id   AF-A0A9E2I8V2-F1
#
_cell.length_a   1.000
_cell.length_b   1.000
_cell.length_c   1.000
_cell.angle_alpha   90.00
_cell.angle_beta   90.00
_cell.angle_gamma   90.00
#
_symmetry.space_group_name_H-M   'P 1'
#
loop_
_entity.id
_entity.type
_entity.pdbx_description
1 polymer ?
#
loop_
_entity_poly.entity_id
_entity_poly.type
_entity_poly.pdbx_seq_one_letter_code
_entity_poly.pdbx_strand_id
1 'polypeptide(L)'
;MGLTQMREEEKLARDVYTTLGEKWDMNVFKNIAKSEQTHTDTIKVLIERYGIDDPVTDDTVGVFSLPAMQSAYNEFVATGNKSLVDALIVGAMIEDLDIQDLENFKRDVDNEDILIAYENLQKGSRNHLRAFIKNLERQGGGYEAKYMSAEMFTEIIEGAQERGPASK
;
A
#
# COMPACT_ATOMS: atom_id res chain seq x y z
N MET A 1 -16.46 -6.19 4.98
CA MET A 1 -15.34 -6.00 5.92
C MET A 1 -14.06 -5.68 5.17
N GLY A 2 -13.62 -6.53 4.23
CA GLY A 2 -12.41 -6.28 3.42
C GLY A 2 -12.40 -4.95 2.64
N LEU A 3 -13.46 -4.60 1.89
CA LEU A 3 -13.48 -3.35 1.10
C LEU A 3 -13.33 -2.09 1.96
N THR A 4 -14.00 -2.03 3.11
CA THR A 4 -13.90 -0.91 4.05
C THR A 4 -12.49 -0.79 4.62
N GLN A 5 -11.85 -1.91 4.97
CA GLN A 5 -10.47 -1.88 5.44
C GLN A 5 -9.51 -1.44 4.33
N MET A 6 -9.58 -2.07 3.16
CA MET A 6 -8.73 -1.73 2.01
C MET A 6 -8.88 -0.28 1.58
N ARG A 7 -10.08 0.31 1.70
CA ARG A 7 -10.30 1.72 1.40
C ARG A 7 -9.41 2.64 2.23
N GLU A 8 -9.34 2.40 3.54
CA GLU A 8 -8.46 3.18 4.43
C GLU A 8 -7.01 2.72 4.41
N GLU A 9 -6.72 1.46 4.09
CA GLU A 9 -5.35 0.93 3.97
C GLU A 9 -4.61 1.55 2.77
N GLU A 10 -5.26 1.64 1.61
CA GLU A 10 -4.72 2.35 0.43
C GLU A 10 -4.59 3.85 0.69
N LYS A 11 -5.52 4.44 1.46
CA LYS A 11 -5.41 5.84 1.91
C LYS A 11 -4.22 6.00 2.87
N LEU A 12 -3.98 5.04 3.76
CA LEU A 12 -2.85 5.03 4.68
C LEU A 12 -1.54 5.04 3.92
N ALA A 13 -1.38 4.16 2.92
CA ALA A 13 -0.23 4.14 2.04
C ALA A 13 -0.03 5.50 1.34
N ARG A 14 -1.08 6.02 0.69
CA ARG A 14 -1.07 7.34 0.03
C ARG A 14 -0.60 8.45 0.96
N ASP A 15 -1.19 8.54 2.15
CA ASP A 15 -0.97 9.65 3.09
C ASP A 15 0.41 9.58 3.73
N VAL A 16 0.89 8.38 4.09
CA VAL A 16 2.27 8.18 4.58
C VAL A 16 3.27 8.55 3.50
N TYR A 17 3.06 8.11 2.26
CA TYR A 17 3.98 8.42 1.15
C TYR A 17 3.94 9.89 0.76
N THR A 18 2.78 10.54 0.84
CA THR A 18 2.69 12.00 0.66
C THR A 18 3.53 12.72 1.71
N THR A 19 3.32 12.38 2.98
CA THR A 19 4.04 13.01 4.12
C THR A 19 5.54 12.79 4.07
N LEU A 20 5.98 11.54 3.85
CA LEU A 20 7.41 11.21 3.78
C LEU A 20 8.06 11.69 2.47
N GLY A 21 7.28 11.78 1.39
CA GLY A 21 7.71 12.35 0.11
C GLY A 21 7.98 13.84 0.18
N GLU A 22 7.20 14.60 0.95
CA GLU A 22 7.47 16.00 1.27
C GLU A 22 8.73 16.17 2.13
N LYS A 23 8.90 15.30 3.13
CA LYS A 23 10.02 15.36 4.07
C LYS A 23 11.38 15.08 3.41
N TRP A 24 11.43 14.01 2.61
CA TRP A 24 12.70 13.46 2.09
C TRP A 24 12.96 13.78 0.62
N ASP A 25 11.99 14.40 -0.07
CA ASP A 25 12.08 14.80 -1.49
C ASP A 25 12.48 13.65 -2.43
N MET A 26 12.00 12.44 -2.16
CA MET A 26 12.31 11.25 -2.95
C MET A 26 11.19 10.89 -3.93
N ASN A 27 11.55 10.72 -5.20
CA ASN A 27 10.60 10.41 -6.28
C ASN A 27 9.83 9.10 -6.06
N VAL A 28 10.40 8.12 -5.34
CA VAL A 28 9.72 6.85 -5.06
C VAL A 28 8.42 7.08 -4.29
N PHE A 29 8.45 7.88 -3.22
CA PHE A 29 7.24 8.21 -2.45
C PHE A 29 6.22 8.99 -3.29
N LYS A 30 6.68 10.02 -4.03
CA LYS A 30 5.79 10.87 -4.84
C LYS A 30 5.09 10.10 -5.96
N ASN A 31 5.78 9.13 -6.56
CA ASN A 31 5.22 8.32 -7.65
C ASN A 31 4.27 7.26 -7.09
N ILE A 32 4.63 6.61 -5.99
CA ILE A 32 3.80 5.56 -5.40
C ILE A 32 2.55 6.18 -4.76
N ALA A 33 2.63 7.32 -4.08
CA ALA A 33 1.43 8.03 -3.58
C ALA A 33 0.37 8.30 -4.67
N LYS A 34 0.79 8.57 -5.92
CA LYS A 34 -0.14 8.72 -7.05
C LYS A 34 -0.78 7.40 -7.47
N SER A 35 -0.02 6.30 -7.37
CA SER A 35 -0.53 4.94 -7.57
C SER A 35 -1.58 4.60 -6.50
N GLU A 36 -1.28 4.90 -5.23
CA GLU A 36 -2.21 4.65 -4.12
C GLU A 36 -3.48 5.49 -4.19
N GLN A 37 -3.40 6.70 -4.78
CA GLN A 37 -4.62 7.43 -5.11
C GLN A 37 -5.50 6.64 -6.10
N THR A 38 -4.89 5.98 -7.09
CA THR A 38 -5.63 5.15 -8.06
C THR A 38 -6.21 3.90 -7.40
N HIS A 39 -5.46 3.27 -6.48
CA HIS A 39 -5.95 2.13 -5.72
C HIS A 39 -7.13 2.51 -4.83
N THR A 40 -7.00 3.57 -4.04
CA THR A 40 -8.08 4.00 -3.15
C THR A 40 -9.32 4.42 -3.94
N ASP A 41 -9.17 5.06 -5.11
CA ASP A 41 -10.28 5.39 -6.01
C ASP A 41 -10.96 4.12 -6.57
N THR A 42 -10.18 3.08 -6.88
CA THR A 42 -10.70 1.78 -7.34
C THR A 42 -11.59 1.14 -6.27
N ILE A 43 -11.15 1.15 -5.01
CA ILE A 43 -11.96 0.61 -3.90
C ILE A 43 -13.21 1.46 -3.65
N LYS A 44 -13.09 2.79 -3.75
CA LYS A 44 -14.25 3.69 -3.62
C LYS A 44 -15.36 3.36 -4.62
N VAL A 45 -15.00 3.13 -5.88
CA VAL A 45 -15.97 2.73 -6.92
C VAL A 45 -16.71 1.44 -6.54
N LEU A 46 -16.03 0.47 -5.94
CA LEU A 46 -16.67 -0.77 -5.48
C LEU A 46 -17.57 -0.54 -4.25
N ILE A 47 -17.12 0.26 -3.28
CA ILE A 47 -17.92 0.65 -2.12
C ILE A 47 -19.23 1.31 -2.57
N GLU A 48 -19.16 2.28 -3.50
CA GLU A 48 -20.33 2.94 -4.07
C GLU A 48 -21.23 1.96 -4.85
N ARG A 49 -20.64 1.11 -5.70
CA ARG A 49 -21.38 0.10 -6.49
C ARG A 49 -22.19 -0.85 -5.62
N TYR A 50 -21.64 -1.25 -4.48
CA TYR A 50 -22.27 -2.22 -3.59
C TYR A 50 -23.04 -1.60 -2.43
N GLY A 51 -23.18 -0.27 -2.40
CA GLY A 51 -23.95 0.44 -1.36
C GLY A 51 -23.36 0.28 0.04
N ILE A 52 -22.04 0.19 0.13
CA ILE A 52 -21.30 0.13 1.39
C ILE A 52 -21.02 1.58 1.84
N ASP A 53 -21.10 1.87 3.13
CA ASP A 53 -20.72 3.18 3.65
C ASP A 53 -19.20 3.39 3.50
N ASP A 54 -18.79 4.50 2.89
CA ASP A 54 -17.37 4.85 2.74
C ASP A 54 -16.78 5.27 4.11
N PRO A 55 -15.75 4.56 4.62
CA PRO A 55 -15.11 4.94 5.87
C PRO A 55 -14.33 6.27 5.75
N VAL A 56 -13.91 6.67 4.54
CA VAL A 56 -13.20 7.93 4.32
C VAL A 56 -14.20 9.07 4.20
N THR A 57 -14.61 9.59 5.37
CA THR A 57 -15.52 10.74 5.48
C THR A 57 -14.80 12.09 5.46
N ASP A 58 -13.48 12.08 5.73
CA ASP A 58 -12.57 13.22 5.64
C ASP A 58 -11.31 12.76 4.89
N ASP A 59 -11.06 13.35 3.72
CA ASP A 59 -9.91 12.99 2.88
C ASP A 59 -8.64 13.79 3.22
N THR A 60 -8.65 14.53 4.33
CA THR A 60 -7.44 15.19 4.84
C THR A 60 -6.35 14.14 5.13
N VAL A 61 -5.11 14.48 4.74
CA VAL A 61 -3.93 13.63 4.96
C VAL A 61 -3.80 13.33 6.45
N GLY A 62 -3.72 12.05 6.79
CA GLY A 62 -3.51 11.60 8.17
C GLY A 62 -4.77 11.48 9.02
N VAL A 63 -5.95 11.69 8.45
CA VAL A 63 -7.25 11.50 9.14
C VAL A 63 -7.87 10.17 8.74
N PHE A 64 -8.21 9.33 9.72
CA PHE A 64 -8.80 8.00 9.49
C PHE A 64 -9.96 7.75 10.45
N SER A 65 -11.01 7.08 9.94
CA SER A 65 -12.16 6.67 10.75
C SER A 65 -11.87 5.37 11.52
N LEU A 66 -11.07 4.45 10.96
CA LEU A 66 -10.68 3.23 11.65
C LEU A 66 -9.53 3.54 12.63
N PRO A 67 -9.70 3.27 13.95
CA PRO A 67 -8.66 3.57 14.94
C PRO A 67 -7.31 2.87 14.68
N ALA A 68 -7.35 1.68 14.06
CA ALA A 68 -6.15 0.95 13.66
C ALA A 68 -5.35 1.72 12.59
N MET A 69 -6.02 2.26 11.57
CA MET A 69 -5.39 3.04 10.50
C MET A 69 -4.84 4.37 11.02
N GLN A 70 -5.58 5.04 11.91
CA GLN A 70 -5.09 6.25 12.55
C GLN A 70 -3.81 5.99 13.38
N SER A 71 -3.77 4.87 14.11
CA SER A 71 -2.61 4.48 14.91
C SER A 71 -1.42 4.12 14.01
N ALA A 72 -1.66 3.35 12.95
CA ALA A 72 -0.64 2.96 11.98
C ALA A 72 -0.03 4.18 11.28
N TYR A 73 -0.84 5.14 10.83
CA TYR A 73 -0.36 6.39 10.24
C TYR A 73 0.60 7.12 11.17
N ASN A 74 0.19 7.31 12.42
CA ASN A 74 0.99 8.02 13.43
C ASN A 74 2.33 7.31 13.66
N GLU A 75 2.32 5.98 13.77
CA GLU A 75 3.54 5.18 13.98
C GLU A 75 4.48 5.20 12.76
N PHE A 76 3.93 5.02 11.57
CA PHE A 76 4.69 4.98 10.32
C PHE A 76 5.31 6.34 10.00
N VAL A 77 4.58 7.44 10.17
CA VAL A 77 5.13 8.79 10.00
C VAL A 77 6.17 9.09 11.07
N ALA A 78 5.93 8.73 12.34
CA ALA A 78 6.92 8.93 13.40
C ALA A 78 8.22 8.15 13.14
N THR A 79 8.11 6.92 12.64
CA THR A 79 9.27 6.09 12.29
C THR A 79 9.98 6.62 11.05
N GLY A 80 9.26 6.88 9.97
CA GLY A 80 9.83 7.38 8.72
C GLY A 80 10.46 8.78 8.83
N ASN A 81 10.12 9.56 9.86
CA ASN A 81 10.77 10.85 10.12
C ASN A 81 12.14 10.73 10.79
N LYS A 82 12.53 9.56 11.30
CA LYS A 82 13.82 9.36 11.99
C LYS A 82 15.00 9.44 11.02
N SER A 83 14.88 8.77 9.87
CA SER A 83 15.90 8.78 8.82
C SER A 83 15.31 8.40 7.46
N LEU A 84 16.03 8.67 6.37
CA LEU A 84 15.63 8.24 5.04
C LEU A 84 15.54 6.71 4.92
N VAL A 85 16.45 5.98 5.58
CA VAL A 85 16.43 4.51 5.62
C VAL A 85 15.17 4.02 6.34
N ASP A 86 14.82 4.62 7.48
CA ASP A 86 13.57 4.30 8.19
C ASP A 86 12.33 4.60 7.35
N ALA A 87 12.33 5.69 6.56
CA ALA A 87 11.24 6.02 5.65
C ALA A 87 11.05 4.95 4.55
N LEU A 88 12.15 4.47 3.97
CA LEU A 88 12.12 3.43 2.94
C LEU A 88 11.70 2.07 3.52
N ILE A 89 12.10 1.78 4.75
CA ILE A 89 11.64 0.60 5.52
C ILE A 89 10.13 0.70 5.78
N VAL A 90 9.63 1.87 6.16
CA VAL A 90 8.18 2.11 6.32
C VAL A 90 7.44 1.87 5.01
N GLY A 91 7.98 2.34 3.88
CA GLY A 91 7.44 2.02 2.56
C GLY A 91 7.35 0.52 2.31
N ALA A 92 8.45 -0.22 2.45
CA ALA A 92 8.44 -1.67 2.28
C ALA A 92 7.48 -2.39 3.24
N MET A 93 7.35 -1.90 4.48
CA MET A 93 6.48 -2.49 5.51
C MET A 93 4.98 -2.29 5.22
N ILE A 94 4.60 -1.15 4.64
CA ILE A 94 3.22 -0.90 4.23
C ILE A 94 2.86 -1.84 3.07
N GLU A 95 3.71 -1.96 2.05
CA GLU A 95 3.44 -2.89 0.94
C GLU A 95 3.42 -4.36 1.38
N ASP A 96 4.22 -4.71 2.39
CA ASP A 96 4.23 -6.04 2.98
C ASP A 96 2.91 -6.38 3.68
N LEU A 97 2.41 -5.43 4.48
CA LEU A 97 1.08 -5.54 5.10
C LEU A 97 -0.02 -5.66 4.05
N ASP A 98 -0.03 -4.75 3.06
CA ASP A 98 -1.07 -4.66 2.04
C ASP A 98 -1.16 -5.95 1.19
N ILE A 99 -0.01 -6.50 0.78
CA ILE A 99 0.03 -7.77 0.05
C ILE A 99 -0.54 -8.91 0.89
N GLN A 100 -0.21 -8.96 2.18
CA GLN A 100 -0.69 -10.00 3.09
C GLN A 100 -2.20 -9.87 3.38
N ASP A 101 -2.71 -8.65 3.55
CA ASP A 101 -4.13 -8.42 3.78
C ASP A 101 -4.95 -8.68 2.51
N LEU A 102 -4.46 -8.31 1.32
CA LEU A 102 -5.05 -8.70 0.05
C LEU A 102 -5.07 -10.22 -0.16
N GLU A 103 -4.00 -10.95 0.21
CA GLU A 103 -4.03 -12.43 0.21
C GLU A 103 -5.14 -13.00 1.10
N ASN A 104 -5.35 -12.40 2.27
CA ASN A 104 -6.37 -12.84 3.20
C ASN A 104 -7.77 -12.52 2.66
N PHE A 105 -8.01 -11.28 2.21
CA PHE A 105 -9.33 -10.88 1.72
C PHE A 105 -9.77 -11.62 0.47
N LYS A 106 -8.86 -11.94 -0.45
CA LYS A 106 -9.20 -12.73 -1.65
C LYS A 106 -9.74 -14.13 -1.32
N ARG A 107 -9.42 -14.72 -0.16
CA ARG A 107 -9.90 -16.06 0.23
C ARG A 107 -11.39 -16.09 0.59
N ASP A 108 -11.92 -14.95 1.00
CA ASP A 108 -13.28 -14.81 1.53
C ASP A 108 -14.23 -14.07 0.54
N VAL A 109 -13.78 -13.82 -0.69
CA VAL A 109 -14.54 -13.06 -1.70
C VAL A 109 -14.89 -13.96 -2.88
N ASP A 110 -16.20 -14.16 -3.10
CA ASP A 110 -16.74 -14.83 -4.28
C ASP A 110 -17.08 -13.87 -5.43
N ASN A 111 -17.07 -12.56 -5.16
CA ASN A 111 -17.45 -11.54 -6.13
C ASN A 111 -16.28 -11.24 -7.10
N GLU A 112 -16.47 -11.56 -8.37
CA GLU A 112 -15.45 -11.43 -9.41
C GLU A 112 -14.94 -9.99 -9.61
N ASP A 113 -15.82 -8.97 -9.51
CA ASP A 113 -15.39 -7.57 -9.62
C ASP A 113 -14.41 -7.19 -8.51
N ILE A 114 -14.68 -7.65 -7.28
CA ILE A 114 -13.83 -7.37 -6.12
C ILE A 114 -12.52 -8.14 -6.22
N LEU A 115 -12.55 -9.41 -6.65
CA LEU A 115 -11.34 -10.20 -6.87
C LEU A 115 -10.41 -9.55 -7.91
N ILE A 116 -10.96 -9.11 -9.04
CA ILE A 116 -10.18 -8.44 -10.09
C ILE A 116 -9.54 -7.14 -9.55
N ALA A 117 -10.26 -6.38 -8.73
CA ALA A 117 -9.68 -5.18 -8.12
C ALA A 117 -8.53 -5.55 -7.17
N TYR A 118 -8.72 -6.50 -6.26
CA TYR A 118 -7.69 -6.93 -5.32
C TYR A 118 -6.45 -7.51 -6.01
N GLU A 119 -6.62 -8.29 -7.08
CA GLU A 119 -5.48 -8.78 -7.87
C GLU A 119 -4.69 -7.66 -8.53
N ASN A 120 -5.38 -6.61 -9.00
CA ASN A 120 -4.73 -5.45 -9.60
C ASN A 120 -4.00 -4.58 -8.57
N LEU A 121 -4.62 -4.34 -7.41
CA LEU A 121 -3.99 -3.65 -6.27
C LEU A 121 -2.73 -4.40 -5.84
N GLN A 122 -2.85 -5.70 -5.58
CA GLN A 122 -1.73 -6.51 -5.11
C GLN A 122 -0.55 -6.55 -6.09
N LYS A 123 -0.83 -6.50 -7.40
CA LYS A 123 0.19 -6.34 -8.44
C LYS A 123 0.90 -4.99 -8.33
N GLY A 124 0.15 -3.92 -8.07
CA GLY A 124 0.70 -2.60 -7.75
C GLY A 124 1.62 -2.67 -6.54
N SER A 125 1.14 -3.24 -5.43
CA SER A 125 1.86 -3.34 -4.17
C SER A 125 3.16 -4.15 -4.30
N ARG A 126 3.16 -5.26 -5.06
CA ARG A 126 4.39 -6.01 -5.39
C ARG A 126 5.42 -5.16 -6.14
N ASN A 127 4.97 -4.31 -7.07
CA ASN A 127 5.85 -3.40 -7.79
C ASN A 127 6.38 -2.26 -6.90
N HIS A 128 5.55 -1.74 -6.01
CA HIS A 128 5.92 -0.74 -5.00
C HIS A 128 6.96 -1.31 -4.04
N LEU A 129 6.75 -2.53 -3.53
CA LEU A 129 7.69 -3.24 -2.66
C LEU A 129 9.07 -3.35 -3.33
N ARG A 130 9.13 -3.85 -4.56
CA ARG A 130 10.38 -3.91 -5.34
C ARG A 130 11.02 -2.53 -5.48
N ALA A 131 10.24 -1.46 -5.66
CA ALA A 131 10.76 -0.11 -5.77
C ALA A 131 11.34 0.41 -4.45
N PHE A 132 10.68 0.14 -3.31
CA PHE A 132 11.21 0.49 -1.99
C PHE A 132 12.47 -0.29 -1.65
N ILE A 133 12.48 -1.61 -1.86
CA ILE A 133 13.66 -2.47 -1.64
C ILE A 133 14.86 -1.97 -2.44
N LYS A 134 14.67 -1.71 -3.74
CA LYS A 134 15.75 -1.19 -4.59
C LYS A 134 16.30 0.16 -4.11
N ASN A 135 15.45 1.04 -3.59
CA ASN A 135 15.93 2.32 -3.04
C ASN A 135 16.61 2.13 -1.68
N LEU A 136 16.11 1.22 -0.86
CA LEU A 136 16.68 0.88 0.45
C LEU A 136 18.09 0.30 0.32
N GLU A 137 18.29 -0.65 -0.61
CA GLU A 137 19.60 -1.23 -0.92
C GLU A 137 20.61 -0.17 -1.37
N ARG A 138 20.16 0.82 -2.15
CA ARG A 138 21.02 1.96 -2.58
C ARG A 138 21.45 2.85 -1.42
N GLN A 139 20.69 2.86 -0.32
CA GLN A 139 21.06 3.54 0.92
C GLN A 139 21.85 2.63 1.87
N GLY A 140 22.19 1.40 1.46
CA GLY A 140 22.87 0.41 2.29
C GLY A 140 21.99 -0.23 3.36
N GLY A 141 20.66 -0.08 3.25
CA GLY A 141 19.69 -0.73 4.12
C GLY A 141 19.22 -2.08 3.57
N GLY A 142 18.43 -2.79 4.38
CA GLY A 142 17.74 -4.01 4.00
C GLY A 142 16.40 -4.12 4.74
N TYR A 143 15.53 -4.99 4.24
CA TYR A 143 14.22 -5.25 4.82
C TYR A 143 13.98 -6.75 4.90
N GLU A 144 13.42 -7.20 6.03
CA GLU A 144 12.92 -8.55 6.23
C GLU A 144 11.40 -8.47 6.38
N ALA A 145 10.68 -9.37 5.70
CA ALA A 145 9.23 -9.41 5.76
C ALA A 145 8.74 -9.62 7.20
N LYS A 146 7.72 -8.84 7.56
CA LYS A 146 7.07 -8.84 8.87
C LYS A 146 5.69 -9.46 8.82
N TYR A 147 4.98 -9.35 7.70
CA TYR A 147 3.60 -9.80 7.56
C TYR A 147 3.51 -11.01 6.63
N MET A 148 4.01 -10.91 5.41
CA MET A 148 4.09 -12.04 4.49
C MET A 148 5.21 -13.01 4.88
N SER A 149 5.18 -14.22 4.30
CA SER A 149 6.24 -15.20 4.51
C SER A 149 7.55 -14.79 3.82
N ALA A 150 8.68 -15.24 4.37
CA ALA A 150 9.99 -14.97 3.78
C ALA A 150 10.13 -15.52 2.35
N GLU A 151 9.47 -16.65 2.06
CA GLU A 151 9.43 -17.26 0.73
C GLU A 151 8.68 -16.37 -0.27
N MET A 152 7.48 -15.90 0.10
CA MET A 152 6.69 -14.99 -0.74
C MET A 152 7.44 -13.68 -0.99
N PHE A 153 8.05 -13.12 0.05
CA PHE A 153 8.86 -11.91 -0.06
C PHE A 153 10.01 -12.10 -1.07
N THR A 154 10.76 -13.20 -0.93
CA THR A 154 11.88 -13.55 -1.81
C THR A 154 11.40 -13.69 -3.26
N GLU A 155 10.31 -14.43 -3.48
CA GLU A 155 9.73 -14.60 -4.82
C GLU A 155 9.35 -13.25 -5.46
N ILE A 156 8.78 -12.34 -4.68
CA ILE A 156 8.40 -11.01 -5.17
C ILE A 156 9.65 -10.21 -5.56
N ILE A 157 10.63 -10.08 -4.67
CA ILE A 157 11.78 -9.18 -4.92
C ILE A 157 12.74 -9.69 -5.99
N GLU A 158 12.83 -11.01 -6.19
CA GLU A 158 13.62 -11.62 -7.28
C GLU A 158 12.87 -11.59 -8.63
N GLY A 159 11.55 -11.43 -8.60
CA GLY A 159 10.70 -11.31 -9.77
C GLY A 159 10.87 -10.01 -10.56
N ALA A 160 10.53 -10.04 -11.85
CA ALA A 160 10.50 -8.85 -12.69
C ALA A 160 9.34 -7.91 -12.31
N GLN A 161 9.50 -6.62 -12.63
CA GLN A 161 8.41 -5.65 -12.55
C GLN A 161 7.22 -6.10 -13.41
N GLU A 162 6.06 -6.18 -12.80
CA GLU A 162 4.84 -6.65 -13.43
C GLU A 162 4.21 -5.51 -14.25
N ARG A 163 3.79 -5.82 -15.47
CA ARG A 163 3.15 -4.84 -16.36
C ARG A 163 1.65 -5.12 -16.39
N GLY A 164 0.84 -4.07 -16.43
CA GLY A 164 -0.57 -4.20 -16.79
C GLY A 164 -0.70 -4.81 -18.19
N PRO A 165 -1.90 -5.31 -18.56
CA PRO A 165 -2.16 -5.66 -19.95
C PRO A 165 -1.79 -4.46 -20.82
N ALA A 166 -1.08 -4.70 -21.94
CA ALA A 166 -0.87 -3.66 -22.93
C ALA A 166 -2.24 -3.08 -23.28
N SER A 167 -2.46 -1.80 -22.98
CA SER A 167 -3.67 -1.09 -23.36
C SER A 167 -3.87 -1.31 -24.86
N LYS A 168 -4.91 -2.04 -25.23
CA LYS A 168 -5.38 -2.12 -26.61
C LYS A 168 -6.21 -0.88 -26.91
#